data_AF-A0A4Y9Y9J2-F1
#
_entry.id   AF-A0A4Y9Y9J2-F1
#
_cell.length_a   1.000
_cell.length_b   1.000
_cell.length_c   1.000
_cell.angle_alpha   90.00
_cell.angle_beta   90.00
_cell.angle_gamma   90.00
#
_symmetry.space_group_name_H-M   'P 1'
#
loop_
_entity.id
_entity.type
_entity.pdbx_description
1 polymer ?
#
loop_
_entity_poly.entity_id
_entity_poly.type
_entity_poly.pdbx_seq_one_letter_code
_entity_poly.pdbx_strand_id
1 'polypeptide(L)'
;AGWTGAWSTEVKHKQIRAGFWGEHADVSVEFKYPALPTIPLFASVPFELIIVTTSKSSKRTPGSESKPIWPAPPTRPEGVRLELRRTAYVQTSHLTWKQHDSLSLLGDLGEPGKGLNVQVRPAAKEWLSINGTKGRWRQQTTFSSSFNLACPPSFKFPTLSVEYNLTVIVPFSGLNNTLRLEIPITVSSGMILSRSLELPDYDAPPTSARPENADYMSPPPTLELPPSYWSSAE
;
A
#
# COMPACT_ATOMS: atom_id res chain seq x y z
N ALA A 1 16.69 -2.89 -6.34
CA ALA A 1 16.52 -3.31 -7.75
C ALA A 1 15.45 -2.43 -8.38
N GLY A 2 15.67 -1.92 -9.59
CA GLY A 2 14.68 -1.09 -10.30
C GLY A 2 13.61 -1.97 -10.92
N TRP A 3 12.34 -1.70 -10.62
CA TRP A 3 11.23 -2.34 -11.33
C TRP A 3 11.25 -1.92 -12.80
N THR A 4 11.26 -2.90 -13.71
CA THR A 4 11.34 -2.69 -15.16
C THR A 4 10.00 -2.87 -15.88
N GLY A 5 8.96 -3.29 -15.16
CA GLY A 5 7.61 -3.47 -15.70
C GLY A 5 6.78 -2.18 -15.73
N ALA A 6 5.49 -2.33 -16.06
CA ALA A 6 4.53 -1.23 -16.04
C ALA A 6 4.27 -0.73 -14.60
N TRP A 7 3.97 0.56 -14.47
CA TRP A 7 3.63 1.20 -13.20
C TRP A 7 2.14 1.56 -13.16
N SER A 8 1.48 1.28 -12.05
CA SER A 8 0.19 1.86 -11.69
C SER A 8 0.42 3.22 -11.05
N THR A 9 -0.46 4.18 -11.31
CA THR A 9 -0.37 5.55 -10.78
C THR A 9 -1.73 5.98 -10.25
N GLU A 10 -1.75 6.36 -8.97
CA GLU A 10 -2.95 6.83 -8.28
C GLU A 10 -2.74 8.28 -7.85
N VAL A 11 -3.65 9.17 -8.26
CA VAL A 11 -3.51 10.61 -8.03
C VAL A 11 -4.69 11.13 -7.24
N LYS A 12 -4.43 11.96 -6.25
CA LYS A 12 -5.46 12.72 -5.54
C LYS A 12 -5.07 14.17 -5.40
N HIS A 13 -6.05 15.03 -5.66
CA HIS A 13 -5.93 16.47 -5.48
C HIS A 13 -6.80 16.91 -4.31
N LYS A 14 -6.34 17.92 -3.56
CA LYS A 14 -7.12 18.56 -2.51
C LYS A 14 -6.80 20.05 -2.46
N GLN A 15 -7.84 20.86 -2.31
CA GLN A 15 -7.69 22.27 -1.97
C GLN A 15 -7.62 22.42 -0.45
N ILE A 16 -6.69 23.21 0.05
CA ILE A 16 -6.48 23.43 1.48
C ILE A 16 -6.34 24.91 1.81
N ARG A 17 -6.56 25.27 3.07
CA ARG A 17 -6.57 26.67 3.55
C ARG A 17 -5.81 26.85 4.85
N ALA A 18 -5.11 27.97 4.99
CA ALA A 18 -4.25 28.22 6.17
C ALA A 18 -5.07 28.58 7.42
N GLY A 19 -6.22 29.24 7.23
CA GLY A 19 -7.14 29.65 8.29
C GLY A 19 -8.60 29.49 7.85
N PHE A 20 -9.53 30.06 8.61
CA PHE A 20 -10.96 29.90 8.36
C PHE A 20 -11.48 30.67 7.13
N TRP A 21 -10.77 31.71 6.70
CA TRP A 21 -11.15 32.59 5.59
C TRP A 21 -9.97 32.78 4.61
N GLY A 22 -10.27 32.91 3.30
CA GLY A 22 -9.29 33.27 2.27
C GLY A 22 -9.19 32.26 1.12
N GLU A 23 -8.23 32.53 0.22
CA GLU A 23 -7.96 31.70 -0.95
C GLU A 23 -7.34 30.33 -0.58
N HIS A 24 -7.63 29.35 -1.43
CA HIS A 24 -7.09 28.00 -1.29
C HIS A 24 -5.70 27.87 -1.94
N ALA A 25 -4.89 27.01 -1.35
CA ALA A 25 -3.75 26.40 -2.00
C ALA A 25 -4.14 25.01 -2.51
N ASP A 26 -3.46 24.54 -3.53
CA ASP A 26 -3.70 23.22 -4.12
C ASP A 26 -2.59 22.26 -3.71
N VAL A 27 -2.97 21.06 -3.29
CA VAL A 27 -2.03 19.97 -3.04
C VAL A 27 -2.42 18.76 -3.89
N SER A 28 -1.41 18.07 -4.40
CA SER A 28 -1.55 16.84 -5.17
C SER A 28 -0.61 15.80 -4.61
N VAL A 29 -1.12 14.58 -4.50
CA VAL A 29 -0.36 13.40 -4.11
C VAL A 29 -0.54 12.37 -5.21
N GLU A 30 0.57 11.92 -5.76
CA GLU A 30 0.65 10.87 -6.75
C GLU A 30 1.46 9.71 -6.17
N PHE A 31 0.85 8.52 -6.14
CA PHE A 31 1.48 7.30 -5.66
C PHE A 31 1.62 6.31 -6.81
N LYS A 32 2.86 5.91 -7.09
CA LYS A 32 3.21 4.93 -8.11
C LYS A 32 3.71 3.65 -7.49
N TYR A 33 3.25 2.53 -8.01
CA TYR A 33 3.69 1.20 -7.61
C TYR A 33 3.61 0.24 -8.82
N PRO A 34 4.32 -0.90 -8.83
CA PRO A 34 4.23 -1.91 -9.87
C PRO A 34 2.78 -2.23 -10.25
N ALA A 35 2.47 -2.21 -11.55
CA ALA A 35 1.17 -2.61 -12.09
C ALA A 35 1.01 -4.13 -12.03
N LEU A 36 0.76 -4.63 -10.82
CA LEU A 36 0.54 -6.04 -10.55
C LEU A 36 -0.96 -6.31 -10.39
N PRO A 37 -1.50 -7.40 -10.96
CA PRO A 37 -2.89 -7.78 -10.71
C PRO A 37 -3.13 -8.13 -9.23
N THR A 38 -2.10 -8.64 -8.56
CA THR A 38 -2.09 -8.91 -7.12
C THR A 38 -0.71 -8.60 -6.55
N ILE A 39 -0.66 -8.05 -5.34
CA ILE A 39 0.59 -7.79 -4.63
C ILE A 39 0.98 -9.04 -3.83
N PRO A 40 2.14 -9.67 -4.10
CA PRO A 40 2.56 -10.86 -3.38
C PRO A 40 3.03 -10.54 -1.96
N LEU A 41 2.77 -11.45 -1.03
CA LEU A 41 3.35 -11.39 0.31
C LEU A 41 4.87 -11.50 0.28
N PHE A 42 5.51 -10.86 1.25
CA PHE A 42 6.95 -10.90 1.53
C PHE A 42 7.88 -10.41 0.40
N ALA A 43 7.35 -10.10 -0.78
CA ALA A 43 8.10 -9.46 -1.85
C ALA A 43 8.32 -7.98 -1.55
N SER A 44 9.50 -7.48 -1.89
CA SER A 44 9.81 -6.05 -1.85
C SER A 44 9.18 -5.36 -3.05
N VAL A 45 8.17 -4.54 -2.80
CA VAL A 45 7.41 -3.79 -3.81
C VAL A 45 7.94 -2.35 -3.82
N PRO A 46 8.66 -1.92 -4.85
CA PRO A 46 9.12 -0.53 -4.94
C PRO A 46 7.94 0.42 -5.13
N PHE A 47 8.08 1.66 -4.69
CA PHE A 47 7.11 2.71 -4.95
C PHE A 47 7.78 4.08 -5.13
N GLU A 48 7.05 4.99 -5.77
CA GLU A 48 7.36 6.41 -5.83
C GLU A 48 6.16 7.20 -5.32
N LEU A 49 6.38 8.12 -4.40
CA LEU A 49 5.36 9.02 -3.88
C LEU A 49 5.77 10.46 -4.19
N ILE A 50 4.98 11.15 -4.99
CA ILE A 50 5.22 12.51 -5.43
C ILE A 50 4.18 13.41 -4.77
N ILE A 51 4.65 14.39 -4.02
CA ILE A 51 3.82 15.38 -3.34
C ILE A 51 4.10 16.74 -3.96
N VAL A 52 3.08 17.35 -4.55
CA VAL A 52 3.14 18.68 -5.15
C VAL A 52 2.27 19.62 -4.34
N THR A 53 2.82 20.76 -3.95
CA THR A 53 2.06 21.86 -3.38
C THR A 53 2.13 23.07 -4.30
N THR A 54 1.00 23.76 -4.43
CA THR A 54 0.88 25.01 -5.16
C THR A 54 0.22 26.04 -4.26
N SER A 55 0.90 27.15 -4.03
CA SER A 55 0.41 28.21 -3.15
C SER A 55 -0.84 28.88 -3.71
N LYS A 56 -1.54 29.63 -2.85
CA LYS A 56 -2.50 30.64 -3.31
C LYS A 56 -1.85 31.69 -4.23
N SER A 57 -2.69 32.47 -4.91
CA SER A 57 -2.22 33.55 -5.76
C SER A 57 -1.53 34.62 -4.92
N SER A 58 -0.37 35.09 -5.36
CA SER A 58 0.39 36.14 -4.67
C SER A 58 1.14 37.01 -5.67
N LYS A 59 1.61 38.18 -5.21
CA LYS A 59 2.52 39.03 -5.99
C LYS A 59 3.95 38.54 -5.79
N ARG A 60 4.77 38.55 -6.85
CA ARG A 60 6.21 38.29 -6.75
C ARG A 60 6.90 39.54 -6.23
N THR A 61 7.27 39.53 -4.95
CA THR A 61 8.04 40.62 -4.32
C THR A 61 9.52 40.26 -4.22
N PRO A 62 10.43 41.25 -4.08
CA PRO A 62 11.81 40.97 -3.67
C PRO A 62 11.83 40.10 -2.41
N GLY A 63 12.64 39.05 -2.39
CA GLY A 63 12.73 38.08 -1.29
C GLY A 63 11.59 37.05 -1.20
N SER A 64 10.61 37.05 -2.12
CA SER A 64 9.59 35.99 -2.14
C SER A 64 10.16 34.61 -2.50
N GLU A 65 11.31 34.56 -3.17
CA GLU A 65 12.03 33.33 -3.53
C GLU A 65 12.64 32.60 -2.32
N SER A 66 13.19 33.35 -1.36
CA SER A 66 13.79 32.77 -0.15
C SER A 66 12.76 32.36 0.91
N LYS A 67 11.53 32.89 0.84
CA LYS A 67 10.46 32.53 1.78
C LYS A 67 9.96 31.10 1.55
N PRO A 68 9.71 30.31 2.62
CA PRO A 68 9.10 29.00 2.47
C PRO A 68 7.72 29.12 1.80
N ILE A 69 7.40 28.15 0.94
CA ILE A 69 6.06 28.04 0.37
C ILE A 69 5.08 27.58 1.44
N TRP A 70 3.84 28.08 1.37
CA TRP A 70 2.73 27.50 2.09
C TRP A 70 1.66 26.98 1.11
N PRO A 71 1.18 25.74 1.27
CA PRO A 71 1.70 24.71 2.18
C PRO A 71 3.06 24.18 1.69
N ALA A 72 3.97 23.88 2.61
CA ALA A 72 5.21 23.20 2.28
C ALA A 72 4.93 21.70 2.06
N PRO A 73 5.47 21.07 1.01
CA PRO A 73 5.45 19.62 0.92
C PRO A 73 6.33 19.04 2.05
N PRO A 74 5.99 17.88 2.63
CA PRO A 74 6.89 17.21 3.55
C PRO A 74 8.26 16.98 2.89
N THR A 75 9.32 17.15 3.66
CA THR A 75 10.71 16.92 3.22
C THR A 75 11.39 15.83 4.02
N ARG A 76 10.67 15.18 4.94
CA ARG A 76 11.15 14.10 5.77
C ARG A 76 10.16 12.93 5.75
N PRO A 77 10.63 11.67 5.80
CA PRO A 77 9.77 10.48 5.75
C PRO A 77 8.71 10.44 6.85
N GLU A 78 8.96 11.02 8.02
CA GLU A 78 8.01 11.07 9.14
C GLU A 78 6.80 11.97 8.86
N GLY A 79 6.92 12.88 7.90
CA GLY A 79 5.84 13.79 7.50
C GLY A 79 4.80 13.16 6.58
N VAL A 80 4.92 11.87 6.29
CA VAL A 80 4.06 11.11 5.37
C VAL A 80 3.84 9.73 5.97
N ARG A 81 2.64 9.16 5.82
CA ARG A 81 2.38 7.76 6.23
C ARG A 81 1.89 6.96 5.03
N LEU A 82 2.40 5.74 4.90
CA LEU A 82 1.83 4.71 4.04
C LEU A 82 1.37 3.57 4.95
N GLU A 83 0.06 3.29 4.95
CA GLU A 83 -0.55 2.28 5.81
C GLU A 83 -1.19 1.17 4.99
N LEU A 84 -1.10 -0.07 5.49
CA LEU A 84 -1.96 -1.15 5.07
C LEU A 84 -3.22 -1.17 5.95
N ARG A 85 -4.39 -1.00 5.33
CA ARG A 85 -5.68 -1.13 6.01
C ARG A 85 -6.42 -2.37 5.55
N ARG A 86 -6.98 -3.10 6.50
CA ARG A 86 -7.79 -4.30 6.27
C ARG A 86 -9.25 -4.00 6.55
N THR A 87 -10.12 -4.51 5.70
CA THR A 87 -11.54 -4.67 6.01
C THR A 87 -11.85 -6.16 6.03
N ALA A 88 -12.20 -6.68 7.21
CA ALA A 88 -12.70 -8.04 7.38
C ALA A 88 -14.23 -7.99 7.50
N TYR A 89 -14.92 -8.86 6.79
CA TYR A 89 -16.38 -8.96 6.81
C TYR A 89 -16.78 -10.40 7.04
N VAL A 90 -17.71 -10.60 7.98
CA VAL A 90 -18.32 -11.90 8.31
C VAL A 90 -19.83 -11.73 8.27
N GLN A 91 -20.51 -12.63 7.57
CA GLN A 91 -21.96 -12.72 7.53
C GLN A 91 -22.39 -14.16 7.79
N THR A 92 -23.16 -14.35 8.84
CA THR A 92 -23.87 -15.59 9.16
C THR A 92 -25.37 -15.32 9.14
N SER A 93 -26.19 -16.35 9.37
CA SER A 93 -27.65 -16.19 9.50
C SER A 93 -28.06 -15.27 10.65
N HIS A 94 -27.22 -15.14 11.68
CA HIS A 94 -27.54 -14.42 12.92
C HIS A 94 -26.64 -13.23 13.20
N LEU A 95 -25.57 -13.05 12.41
CA LEU A 95 -24.57 -12.02 12.67
C LEU A 95 -24.05 -11.43 11.35
N THR A 96 -24.03 -10.11 11.27
CA THR A 96 -23.22 -9.39 10.29
C THR A 96 -22.19 -8.57 11.06
N TRP A 97 -20.92 -8.81 10.77
CA TRP A 97 -19.82 -8.14 11.43
C TRP A 97 -18.82 -7.62 10.40
N LYS A 98 -18.35 -6.40 10.62
CA LYS A 98 -17.38 -5.73 9.76
C LYS A 98 -16.35 -5.04 10.64
N GLN A 99 -15.08 -5.38 10.44
CA GLN A 99 -13.95 -4.79 11.15
C GLN A 99 -13.03 -4.06 10.19
N HIS A 100 -12.59 -2.88 10.61
CA HIS A 100 -11.62 -2.07 9.90
C HIS A 100 -10.36 -1.93 10.76
N ASP A 101 -9.25 -2.46 10.28
CA ASP A 101 -7.97 -2.46 10.98
C ASP A 101 -6.92 -1.69 10.22
N SER A 102 -6.06 -0.97 10.95
CA SER A 102 -4.77 -0.50 10.45
C SER A 102 -3.71 -1.51 10.87
N LEU A 103 -3.13 -2.23 9.92
CA LEU A 103 -2.23 -3.33 10.24
C LEU A 103 -0.79 -2.87 10.51
N SER A 104 -0.25 -2.02 9.63
CA SER A 104 1.15 -1.60 9.72
C SER A 104 1.43 -0.33 8.91
N LEU A 105 2.49 0.37 9.33
CA LEU A 105 3.16 1.37 8.50
C LEU A 105 4.11 0.65 7.54
N LEU A 106 4.19 1.16 6.32
CA LEU A 106 4.91 0.54 5.21
C LEU A 106 5.97 1.49 4.65
N GLY A 107 7.02 0.90 4.09
CA GLY A 107 8.03 1.63 3.32
C GLY A 107 8.85 2.62 4.13
N ASP A 108 8.96 2.41 5.45
CA ASP A 108 9.66 3.27 6.39
C ASP A 108 9.12 4.72 6.46
N LEU A 109 7.88 4.92 6.01
CA LEU A 109 7.18 6.21 6.07
C LEU A 109 6.40 6.34 7.39
N GLY A 110 6.51 7.51 8.02
CA GLY A 110 5.67 7.90 9.16
C GLY A 110 6.16 7.44 10.53
N GLU A 111 7.21 6.63 10.59
CA GLU A 111 7.86 6.22 11.84
C GLU A 111 9.13 7.05 12.12
N PRO A 112 9.19 7.75 13.27
CA PRO A 112 10.39 8.48 13.66
C PRO A 112 11.63 7.58 13.72
N GLY A 113 12.69 7.96 12.99
CA GLY A 113 13.97 7.26 13.03
C GLY A 113 14.08 6.01 12.15
N LYS A 114 13.00 5.59 11.46
CA LYS A 114 13.06 4.46 10.49
C LYS A 114 13.27 4.87 9.04
N GLY A 115 13.10 6.15 8.71
CA GLY A 115 13.15 6.67 7.33
C GLY A 115 14.52 6.64 6.62
N LEU A 116 15.52 5.91 7.14
CA LEU A 116 16.88 5.87 6.59
C LEU A 116 16.95 5.28 5.18
N ASN A 117 16.05 4.34 4.85
CA ASN A 117 16.00 3.70 3.54
C ASN A 117 15.15 4.48 2.52
N VAL A 118 14.49 5.56 2.95
CA VAL A 118 13.63 6.36 2.08
C VAL A 118 14.47 7.42 1.38
N GLN A 119 14.56 7.31 0.06
CA GLN A 119 15.19 8.36 -0.73
C GLN A 119 14.23 9.54 -0.88
N VAL A 120 14.60 10.70 -0.33
CA VAL A 120 13.83 11.94 -0.44
C VAL A 120 14.51 12.88 -1.43
N ARG A 121 13.75 13.40 -2.40
CA ARG A 121 14.22 14.34 -3.42
C ARG A 121 13.31 15.57 -3.47
N PRO A 122 13.61 16.62 -2.69
CA PRO A 122 12.93 17.91 -2.80
C PRO A 122 13.35 18.61 -4.10
N ALA A 123 12.37 19.11 -4.86
CA ALA A 123 12.60 19.95 -6.03
C ALA A 123 12.71 21.43 -5.64
N ALA A 124 13.41 22.20 -6.49
CA ALA A 124 13.48 23.65 -6.35
C ALA A 124 12.08 24.28 -6.46
N LYS A 125 11.89 25.39 -5.74
CA LYS A 125 10.65 26.15 -5.76
C LYS A 125 10.49 26.85 -7.12
N GLU A 126 9.36 26.66 -7.77
CA GLU A 126 9.06 27.19 -9.11
C GLU A 126 7.99 28.29 -9.04
N TRP A 127 8.16 29.37 -9.81
CA TRP A 127 7.16 30.43 -9.95
C TRP A 127 6.28 30.21 -11.17
N LEU A 128 4.98 30.04 -10.95
CA LEU A 128 3.96 29.93 -11.99
C LEU A 128 3.27 31.28 -12.19
N SER A 129 3.66 32.04 -13.22
CA SER A 129 3.02 33.32 -13.53
C SER A 129 1.60 33.10 -14.06
N ILE A 130 0.62 33.84 -13.51
CA ILE A 130 -0.78 33.85 -13.98
C ILE A 130 -1.01 35.07 -14.88
N ASN A 131 -0.59 36.24 -14.41
CA ASN A 131 -0.47 37.47 -15.17
C ASN A 131 0.82 38.15 -14.69
N GLY A 132 1.50 38.98 -15.50
CA GLY A 132 2.88 39.43 -15.21
C GLY A 132 3.16 40.03 -13.81
N THR A 133 2.14 40.30 -12.99
CA THR A 133 2.25 40.77 -11.61
C THR A 133 1.85 39.76 -10.53
N LYS A 134 1.07 38.71 -10.85
CA LYS A 134 0.61 37.68 -9.92
C LYS A 134 0.94 36.27 -10.40
N GLY A 135 1.10 35.37 -9.46
CA GLY A 135 1.38 33.98 -9.74
C GLY A 135 1.27 33.11 -8.50
N ARG A 136 1.67 31.87 -8.65
CA ARG A 136 1.66 30.85 -7.59
C ARG A 136 3.05 30.25 -7.48
N TRP A 137 3.45 29.93 -6.27
CA TRP A 137 4.63 29.11 -6.04
C TRP A 137 4.23 27.64 -6.14
N ARG A 138 5.05 26.82 -6.81
CA ARG A 138 4.93 25.38 -6.84
C ARG A 138 6.17 24.77 -6.21
N GLN A 139 6.00 23.73 -5.41
CA GLN A 139 7.10 22.92 -4.92
C GLN A 139 6.70 21.45 -4.94
N GLN A 140 7.68 20.59 -5.19
CA GLN A 140 7.50 19.15 -5.24
C GLN A 140 8.50 18.46 -4.32
N THR A 141 8.09 17.39 -3.67
CA THR A 141 8.99 16.41 -3.04
C THR A 141 8.64 15.03 -3.53
N THR A 142 9.64 14.26 -3.95
CA THR A 142 9.52 12.85 -4.29
C THR A 142 10.12 11.99 -3.18
N PHE A 143 9.39 10.95 -2.77
CA PHE A 143 9.86 9.88 -1.88
C PHE A 143 9.92 8.59 -2.67
N SER A 144 11.01 7.84 -2.54
CA SER A 144 11.18 6.54 -3.19
C SER A 144 11.69 5.52 -2.18
N SER A 145 11.05 4.37 -2.11
CA SER A 145 11.41 3.27 -1.21
C SER A 145 10.76 1.97 -1.72
N SER A 146 10.71 0.95 -0.88
CA SER A 146 9.98 -0.30 -1.11
C SER A 146 9.26 -0.75 0.15
N PHE A 147 8.16 -1.48 0.02
CA PHE A 147 7.46 -2.10 1.15
C PHE A 147 7.25 -3.59 0.92
N ASN A 148 7.02 -4.32 2.00
CA ASN A 148 6.67 -5.75 1.98
C ASN A 148 5.35 -5.94 2.73
N LEU A 149 4.51 -6.85 2.25
CA LEU A 149 3.26 -7.20 2.91
C LEU A 149 3.43 -8.47 3.75
N ALA A 150 2.95 -8.41 5.00
CA ALA A 150 2.95 -9.51 5.95
C ALA A 150 1.54 -9.65 6.58
N CYS A 151 0.56 -10.02 5.75
CA CYS A 151 -0.84 -10.17 6.15
C CYS A 151 -1.48 -11.39 5.46
N PRO A 152 -2.67 -11.86 5.88
CA PRO A 152 -3.39 -12.88 5.15
C PRO A 152 -3.74 -12.44 3.71
N PRO A 153 -3.77 -13.35 2.72
CA PRO A 153 -4.22 -13.02 1.37
C PRO A 153 -5.64 -12.46 1.32
N SER A 154 -5.93 -11.70 0.26
CA SER A 154 -7.28 -11.25 -0.06
C SER A 154 -8.14 -12.43 -0.50
N PHE A 155 -9.39 -12.44 -0.07
CA PHE A 155 -10.39 -13.40 -0.57
C PHE A 155 -11.80 -12.85 -0.36
N LYS A 156 -12.76 -13.38 -1.13
CA LYS A 156 -14.16 -12.97 -1.08
C LYS A 156 -15.09 -14.16 -1.28
N PHE A 157 -15.86 -14.46 -0.25
CA PHE A 157 -16.96 -15.43 -0.23
C PHE A 157 -18.24 -14.73 0.24
N PRO A 158 -19.43 -15.31 0.00
CA PRO A 158 -20.70 -14.70 0.42
C PRO A 158 -20.78 -14.38 1.91
N THR A 159 -20.16 -15.22 2.75
CA THR A 159 -20.21 -15.12 4.22
C THR A 159 -18.94 -14.58 4.85
N LEU A 160 -17.84 -14.44 4.08
CA LEU A 160 -16.55 -14.05 4.63
C LEU A 160 -15.71 -13.36 3.56
N SER A 161 -15.14 -12.19 3.87
CA SER A 161 -14.17 -11.56 2.99
C SER A 161 -13.11 -10.77 3.73
N VAL A 162 -11.94 -10.66 3.10
CA VAL A 162 -10.82 -9.84 3.54
C VAL A 162 -10.35 -9.00 2.36
N GLU A 163 -10.51 -7.69 2.50
CA GLU A 163 -10.15 -6.69 1.50
C GLU A 163 -9.10 -5.74 2.07
N TYR A 164 -8.18 -5.25 1.24
CA TYR A 164 -7.10 -4.36 1.67
C TYR A 164 -7.07 -3.07 0.87
N ASN A 165 -6.67 -1.98 1.55
CA ASN A 165 -6.34 -0.71 0.91
C ASN A 165 -4.95 -0.26 1.35
N LEU A 166 -4.12 0.19 0.41
CA LEU A 166 -2.99 1.05 0.72
C LEU A 166 -3.53 2.46 0.97
N THR A 167 -3.17 3.05 2.09
CA THR A 167 -3.61 4.40 2.47
C THR A 167 -2.40 5.31 2.61
N VAL A 168 -2.27 6.27 1.70
CA VAL A 168 -1.26 7.34 1.78
C VAL A 168 -1.89 8.53 2.51
N ILE A 169 -1.25 8.98 3.59
CA ILE A 169 -1.71 10.09 4.42
C ILE A 169 -0.64 11.16 4.45
N VAL A 170 -1.00 12.36 3.99
CA VAL A 170 -0.12 13.52 3.96
C VAL A 170 -0.76 14.67 4.74
N PRO A 171 -0.32 14.92 5.98
CA PRO A 171 -0.73 16.10 6.74
C PRO A 171 -0.04 17.36 6.21
N PHE A 172 -0.80 18.44 6.07
CA PHE A 172 -0.29 19.78 5.83
C PHE A 172 -0.68 20.70 6.98
N SER A 173 0.10 21.76 7.21
CA SER A 173 -0.20 22.76 8.23
C SER A 173 -1.59 23.40 8.02
N GLY A 174 -2.33 23.63 9.10
CA GLY A 174 -3.67 24.22 9.12
C GLY A 174 -4.76 23.22 9.53
N LEU A 175 -5.99 23.71 9.71
CA LEU A 175 -7.08 22.90 10.26
C LEU A 175 -7.67 21.95 9.20
N ASN A 176 -7.68 20.65 9.51
CA ASN A 176 -8.21 19.59 8.63
C ASN A 176 -7.54 19.50 7.24
N ASN A 177 -6.27 19.92 7.16
CA ASN A 177 -5.48 19.92 5.93
C ASN A 177 -4.73 18.60 5.72
N THR A 178 -5.43 17.47 5.88
CA THR A 178 -4.85 16.14 5.61
C THR A 178 -5.39 15.61 4.29
N LEU A 179 -4.50 15.26 3.36
CA LEU A 179 -4.85 14.51 2.15
C LEU A 179 -4.71 13.02 2.44
N ARG A 180 -5.75 12.25 2.13
CA ARG A 180 -5.77 10.77 2.24
C ARG A 180 -6.08 10.16 0.89
N LEU A 181 -5.15 9.41 0.32
CA LEU A 181 -5.33 8.63 -0.91
C LEU A 181 -5.49 7.16 -0.52
N GLU A 182 -6.58 6.53 -0.94
CA GLU A 182 -6.91 5.13 -0.64
C GLU A 182 -6.90 4.35 -1.94
N ILE A 183 -6.15 3.25 -1.96
CA ILE A 183 -5.88 2.46 -3.16
C ILE A 183 -6.26 1.01 -2.84
N PRO A 184 -7.33 0.48 -3.44
CA PRO A 184 -7.70 -0.91 -3.24
C PRO A 184 -6.65 -1.83 -3.85
N ILE A 185 -6.21 -2.82 -3.09
CA ILE A 185 -5.23 -3.80 -3.53
C ILE A 185 -5.73 -5.22 -3.25
N THR A 186 -5.33 -6.15 -4.12
CA THR A 186 -5.52 -7.58 -3.90
C THR A 186 -4.19 -8.16 -3.46
N VAL A 187 -4.16 -8.82 -2.30
CA VAL A 187 -2.97 -9.47 -1.75
C VAL A 187 -3.02 -10.96 -2.09
N SER A 188 -1.93 -11.51 -2.62
CA SER A 188 -1.80 -12.95 -2.89
C SER A 188 -0.69 -13.56 -2.05
N SER A 189 -0.77 -14.86 -1.76
CA SER A 189 0.28 -15.56 -1.00
C SER A 189 1.64 -15.59 -1.70
N GLY A 190 1.70 -15.26 -3.00
CA GLY A 190 2.91 -15.41 -3.81
C GLY A 190 3.28 -16.87 -4.10
N MET A 191 2.56 -17.84 -3.54
CA MET A 191 2.73 -19.25 -3.85
C MET A 191 2.11 -19.54 -5.22
N ILE A 192 2.98 -19.72 -6.21
CA ILE A 192 2.58 -20.37 -7.45
C ILE A 192 2.38 -21.84 -7.08
N LEU A 193 1.14 -22.34 -7.19
CA LEU A 193 0.91 -23.78 -7.25
C LEU A 193 1.77 -24.30 -8.40
N SER A 194 2.88 -24.97 -8.08
CA SER A 194 3.69 -25.66 -9.08
C SER A 194 2.74 -26.53 -9.88
N ARG A 195 2.49 -26.15 -11.14
CA ARG A 195 1.58 -26.85 -12.03
C ARG A 195 2.03 -28.31 -12.10
N SER A 196 1.06 -29.19 -11.84
CA SER A 196 1.12 -30.64 -11.97
C SER A 196 2.42 -31.25 -11.47
N LEU A 197 2.41 -31.71 -10.21
CA LEU A 197 2.83 -33.11 -10.04
C LEU A 197 1.96 -33.87 -11.05
N GLU A 198 2.53 -34.22 -12.21
CA GLU A 198 2.11 -35.40 -12.93
C GLU A 198 2.14 -36.47 -11.84
N LEU A 199 0.96 -36.75 -11.27
CA LEU A 199 0.76 -38.01 -10.59
C LEU A 199 1.27 -39.03 -11.61
N PRO A 200 2.34 -39.78 -11.33
CA PRO A 200 2.75 -40.83 -12.24
C PRO A 200 1.48 -41.61 -12.54
N ASP A 201 1.18 -41.81 -13.83
CA ASP A 201 0.07 -42.66 -14.25
C ASP A 201 0.18 -43.92 -13.41
N TYR A 202 -0.69 -44.03 -12.41
CA TYR A 202 -0.84 -45.26 -11.66
C TYR A 202 -1.53 -46.14 -12.68
N ASP A 203 -0.71 -46.84 -13.49
CA ASP A 203 -1.17 -47.98 -14.25
C ASP A 203 -1.95 -48.84 -13.26
N ALA A 204 -3.27 -48.85 -13.42
CA ALA A 204 -4.11 -49.69 -12.60
C ALA A 204 -3.52 -51.10 -12.71
N PRO A 205 -3.16 -51.75 -11.59
CA PRO A 205 -2.51 -53.04 -11.66
C PRO A 205 -3.39 -53.98 -12.51
N PRO A 206 -2.80 -54.76 -13.42
CA PRO A 206 -3.55 -55.65 -14.28
C PRO A 206 -4.46 -56.51 -13.41
N THR A 207 -5.73 -56.63 -13.82
CA THR A 207 -6.82 -57.28 -13.08
C THR A 207 -6.55 -58.76 -12.75
N SER A 208 -5.45 -59.32 -13.27
CA SER A 208 -4.98 -60.69 -13.04
C SER A 208 -4.03 -60.87 -11.85
N ALA A 209 -3.63 -59.80 -11.15
CA ALA A 209 -2.79 -59.88 -9.95
C ALA A 209 -3.55 -59.39 -8.71
N ARG A 210 -4.64 -60.08 -8.36
CA ARG A 210 -5.32 -59.90 -7.07
C ARG A 210 -4.80 -60.98 -6.10
N PRO A 211 -3.78 -60.72 -5.27
CA PRO A 211 -3.53 -61.58 -4.13
C PRO A 211 -4.74 -61.44 -3.18
N GLU A 212 -5.30 -62.56 -2.74
CA GLU A 212 -6.46 -62.63 -1.83
C GLU A 212 -6.20 -62.04 -0.43
N ASN A 213 -5.00 -61.53 -0.14
CA ASN A 213 -4.66 -60.91 1.13
C ASN A 213 -3.75 -59.68 0.92
N ALA A 214 -4.32 -58.56 0.49
CA ALA A 214 -3.63 -57.28 0.51
C ALA A 214 -4.29 -56.38 1.56
N ASP A 215 -3.62 -56.24 2.70
CA ASP A 215 -3.86 -55.22 3.73
C ASP A 215 -3.64 -53.82 3.11
N TYR A 216 -4.63 -53.33 2.38
CA TYR A 216 -4.70 -51.94 1.96
C TYR A 216 -5.39 -51.12 3.04
N MET A 217 -4.63 -50.58 3.98
CA MET A 217 -4.93 -49.30 4.64
C MET A 217 -3.73 -48.85 5.47
N SER A 218 -2.68 -48.36 4.80
CA SER A 218 -1.83 -47.37 5.45
C SER A 218 -2.49 -46.00 5.23
N PRO A 219 -2.99 -45.32 6.28
CA PRO A 219 -3.47 -43.96 6.14
C PRO A 219 -2.34 -43.06 5.59
N PRO A 220 -2.67 -41.96 4.90
CA PRO A 220 -1.65 -41.00 4.47
C PRO A 220 -0.79 -40.61 5.68
N PRO A 221 0.52 -40.40 5.50
CA PRO A 221 1.41 -40.07 6.60
C PRO A 221 0.82 -38.86 7.33
N THR A 222 0.52 -39.06 8.61
CA THR A 222 0.03 -38.03 9.50
C THR A 222 1.02 -36.87 9.43
N LEU A 223 0.54 -35.68 9.09
CA LEU A 223 1.37 -34.49 9.08
C LEU A 223 1.83 -34.24 10.53
N GLU A 224 3.06 -34.67 10.87
CA GLU A 224 3.62 -34.48 12.20
C GLU A 224 3.95 -33.00 12.40
N LEU A 225 2.95 -32.23 12.80
CA LEU A 225 3.14 -30.85 13.22
C LEU A 225 3.69 -30.84 14.65
N PRO A 226 4.71 -30.02 14.94
CA PRO A 226 5.28 -29.93 16.27
C PRO A 226 4.19 -29.50 17.28
N PRO A 227 4.26 -29.96 18.55
CA PRO A 227 3.26 -29.67 19.58
C PRO A 227 2.93 -28.19 19.76
N SER A 228 3.88 -27.31 19.43
CA SER A 228 3.73 -25.86 19.44
C SER A 228 2.62 -25.32 18.54
N TYR A 229 2.16 -26.10 17.55
CA TYR A 229 1.07 -25.70 16.66
C TYR A 229 -0.29 -25.67 17.37
N TRP A 230 -0.47 -26.51 18.39
CA TRP A 230 -1.76 -26.66 19.12
C TRP A 230 -1.81 -25.87 20.42
N SER A 231 -0.67 -25.43 20.95
CA SER A 231 -0.55 -24.83 22.27
C SER A 231 -0.75 -23.31 22.31
N SER A 232 -1.27 -22.69 21.25
CA SER A 232 -1.49 -21.22 21.19
C SER A 232 -2.95 -20.81 21.33
N ALA A 233 -3.83 -21.71 21.77
CA ALA A 233 -5.22 -21.43 22.04
C ALA A 233 -5.55 -21.68 23.52
N GLU A 234 -5.02 -20.84 24.40
CA GLU A 234 -5.59 -20.53 25.73
C GLU A 234 -5.44 -19.03 26.01
#